data_AF-A0A9D8RNL3-F1
#
_entry.id   AF-A0A9D8RNL3-F1
#
_cell.length_a   1.000
_cell.length_b   1.000
_cell.length_c   1.000
_cell.angle_alpha   90.00
_cell.angle_beta   90.00
_cell.angle_gamma   90.00
#
_symmetry.space_group_name_H-M   'P 1'
#
loop_
_entity.id
_entity.type
_entity.pdbx_description
1 polymer ?
#
loop_
_entity_poly.entity_id
_entity_poly.type
_entity_poly.pdbx_seq_one_letter_code
_entity_poly.pdbx_strand_id
1 'polypeptide(L)'
;MNIKVLGLLGAAVLFAGCAKTVEVKTPVNLKSKNYAEALQSADKSCKVDEDCTSVNKGCCMCAGKEAVNKEAAAALQPFFMKECERAACTLQMCYVDIETSCQNGTCVGTPKPYKNYFVK
;
A
#
# COMPACT_ATOMS: atom_id res chain seq x y z
N MET A 1 58.23 4.56 -31.33
CA MET A 1 57.59 3.52 -32.16
C MET A 1 56.63 2.73 -31.27
N ASN A 2 55.32 2.85 -31.51
CA ASN A 2 54.26 2.26 -30.71
C ASN A 2 54.03 0.80 -31.10
N ILE A 3 54.38 -0.14 -30.22
CA ILE A 3 54.05 -1.56 -30.37
C ILE A 3 52.86 -1.86 -29.46
N LYS A 4 51.71 -2.09 -30.10
CA LYS A 4 50.49 -2.56 -29.42
C LYS A 4 50.70 -4.00 -28.96
N VAL A 5 50.75 -4.20 -27.64
CA VAL A 5 50.60 -5.51 -27.02
C VAL A 5 49.24 -5.52 -26.35
N LEU A 6 48.26 -6.18 -26.97
CA LEU A 6 47.04 -6.60 -26.29
C LEU A 6 46.82 -8.07 -26.59
N GLY A 7 47.54 -8.90 -25.84
CA GLY A 7 47.48 -10.35 -25.89
C GLY A 7 46.33 -10.87 -25.03
N LEU A 8 45.50 -11.68 -25.68
CA LEU A 8 44.99 -12.98 -25.22
C LEU A 8 44.15 -13.10 -23.94
N LEU A 9 42.94 -13.61 -24.18
CA LEU A 9 42.24 -14.67 -23.45
C LEU A 9 41.76 -14.42 -22.02
N GLY A 10 40.44 -14.50 -21.87
CA GLY A 10 39.78 -14.80 -20.61
C GLY A 10 38.27 -14.85 -20.77
N ALA A 11 37.75 -15.98 -21.23
CA ALA A 11 36.32 -16.26 -21.22
C ALA A 11 35.76 -16.09 -19.80
N ALA A 12 34.78 -15.20 -19.63
CA ALA A 12 34.02 -15.10 -18.40
C ALA A 12 32.53 -14.91 -18.75
N VAL A 13 31.88 -16.08 -18.89
CA VAL A 13 30.49 -16.36 -18.54
C VAL A 13 29.50 -15.19 -18.74
N LEU A 14 28.86 -15.16 -19.91
CA LEU A 14 27.54 -14.57 -20.04
C LEU A 14 26.59 -15.37 -19.13
N PHE A 15 26.41 -14.92 -17.89
CA PHE A 15 25.29 -15.36 -17.10
C PHE A 15 24.03 -14.87 -17.80
N ALA A 16 23.41 -15.79 -18.54
CA ALA A 16 21.99 -15.81 -18.81
C ALA A 16 21.26 -15.92 -17.46
N GLY A 17 21.26 -14.83 -16.69
CA GLY A 17 20.28 -14.61 -15.65
C GLY A 17 19.04 -14.12 -16.34
N CYS A 18 18.05 -14.98 -16.51
CA CYS A 18 16.66 -14.54 -16.68
C CYS A 18 16.40 -13.58 -15.52
N ALA A 19 16.52 -12.28 -15.76
CA ALA A 19 16.06 -11.28 -14.83
C ALA A 19 14.56 -11.55 -14.76
N LYS A 20 14.13 -12.22 -13.67
CA LYS A 20 12.73 -12.17 -13.28
C LYS A 20 12.44 -10.68 -13.26
N THR A 21 11.66 -10.21 -14.24
CA THR A 21 11.01 -8.91 -14.17
C THR A 21 10.36 -8.92 -12.82
N VAL A 22 10.97 -8.22 -11.87
CA VAL A 22 10.36 -7.93 -10.60
C VAL A 22 9.15 -7.12 -11.02
N GLU A 23 8.00 -7.78 -11.10
CA GLU A 23 6.74 -7.08 -11.26
C GLU A 23 6.71 -6.10 -10.10
N VAL A 24 7.01 -4.84 -10.40
CA VAL A 24 6.89 -3.76 -9.44
C VAL A 24 5.41 -3.71 -9.14
N LYS A 25 5.01 -4.42 -8.08
CA LYS A 25 3.63 -4.52 -7.66
C LYS A 25 3.23 -3.11 -7.26
N THR A 26 2.48 -2.44 -8.11
CA THR A 26 2.02 -1.08 -7.84
C THR A 26 1.15 -1.11 -6.59
N PRO A 27 1.30 -0.16 -5.66
CA PRO A 27 0.66 -0.22 -4.35
C PRO A 27 -0.88 -0.09 -4.42
N VAL A 28 -1.42 0.35 -5.56
CA VAL A 28 -2.84 0.31 -5.94
C VAL A 28 -2.95 0.14 -7.46
N ASN A 29 -4.12 -0.24 -7.96
CA ASN A 29 -4.43 -0.19 -9.40
C ASN A 29 -4.70 1.26 -9.84
N LEU A 30 -3.79 1.86 -10.59
CA LEU A 30 -3.91 3.23 -11.08
C LEU A 30 -5.01 3.42 -12.15
N LYS A 31 -5.55 2.34 -12.72
CA LYS A 31 -6.66 2.37 -13.68
C LYS A 31 -8.03 2.32 -13.02
N SER A 32 -8.10 2.22 -11.70
CA SER A 32 -9.37 2.22 -10.95
C SER A 32 -10.19 3.48 -11.24
N LYS A 33 -11.50 3.30 -11.44
CA LYS A 33 -12.40 4.40 -11.83
C LYS A 33 -12.85 5.24 -10.64
N ASN A 34 -12.84 4.64 -9.45
CA ASN A 34 -13.28 5.23 -8.19
C ASN A 34 -12.42 4.71 -7.03
N TYR A 35 -12.59 5.32 -5.86
CA TYR A 35 -11.89 5.00 -4.63
C TYR A 35 -12.16 3.57 -4.15
N ALA A 36 -13.40 3.09 -4.27
CA ALA A 36 -13.75 1.73 -3.84
C ALA A 36 -12.96 0.65 -4.62
N GLU A 37 -12.87 0.80 -5.95
CA GLU A 37 -12.06 -0.08 -6.80
C GLU A 37 -10.56 0.03 -6.47
N ALA A 38 -10.07 1.25 -6.26
CA ALA A 38 -8.68 1.46 -5.86
C ALA A 38 -8.37 0.78 -4.52
N LEU A 39 -9.26 0.92 -3.53
CA LEU A 39 -9.12 0.33 -2.20
C LEU A 39 -9.15 -1.21 -2.23
N GLN A 40 -10.00 -1.82 -3.06
CA GLN A 40 -10.02 -3.29 -3.23
C GLN A 40 -8.71 -3.83 -3.79
N SER A 41 -8.04 -3.06 -4.64
CA SER A 41 -6.74 -3.42 -5.22
C SER A 41 -5.53 -3.03 -4.37
N ALA A 42 -5.75 -2.31 -3.27
CA ALA A 42 -4.68 -1.75 -2.46
C ALA A 42 -3.80 -2.84 -1.87
N ASP A 43 -2.49 -2.62 -1.92
CA ASP A 43 -1.56 -3.56 -1.33
C ASP A 43 -1.70 -3.58 0.19
N LYS A 44 -1.77 -4.81 0.71
CA LYS A 44 -1.84 -5.08 2.15
C LYS A 44 -0.58 -5.77 2.64
N SER A 45 0.43 -5.95 1.80
CA SER A 45 1.65 -6.62 2.24
C SER A 45 2.40 -5.81 3.30
N CYS A 46 3.06 -6.48 4.23
CA CYS A 46 3.85 -5.84 5.28
C CYS A 46 4.99 -6.74 5.74
N LYS A 47 6.01 -6.14 6.37
CA LYS A 47 7.07 -6.87 7.08
C LYS A 47 7.01 -6.64 8.58
N VAL A 48 6.63 -5.43 8.98
CA VAL A 48 6.50 -5.00 10.38
C VAL A 48 5.20 -4.21 10.57
N ASP A 49 4.78 -4.02 11.83
CA ASP A 49 3.54 -3.31 12.16
C ASP A 49 3.53 -1.87 11.62
N GLU A 50 4.68 -1.21 11.59
CA GLU A 50 4.86 0.16 11.10
C GLU A 50 4.69 0.31 9.58
N ASP A 51 4.60 -0.80 8.84
CA ASP A 51 4.23 -0.79 7.43
C ASP A 51 2.72 -0.66 7.24
N CYS A 52 1.94 -0.95 8.28
CA CYS A 52 0.50 -0.97 8.24
C CYS A 52 -0.10 0.34 8.75
N THR A 53 -1.13 0.78 8.05
CA THR A 53 -1.94 1.92 8.45
C THR A 53 -3.40 1.68 8.08
N SER A 54 -4.27 2.60 8.49
CA SER A 54 -5.69 2.51 8.20
C SER A 54 -6.16 3.66 7.32
N VAL A 55 -7.03 3.35 6.36
CA VAL A 55 -7.69 4.32 5.49
C VAL A 55 -9.21 4.19 5.63
N ASN A 56 -9.95 5.26 5.33
CA ASN A 56 -11.41 5.21 5.36
C ASN A 56 -11.92 4.30 4.22
N LYS A 57 -12.94 3.49 4.46
CA LYS A 57 -13.57 2.65 3.40
C LYS A 57 -14.44 3.44 2.44
N GLY A 58 -14.79 4.67 2.81
CA GLY A 58 -15.60 5.58 2.02
C GLY A 58 -15.59 6.97 2.63
N CYS A 59 -16.33 7.89 2.02
CA CYS A 59 -16.30 9.30 2.38
C CYS A 59 -16.89 9.63 3.75
N CYS A 60 -17.72 8.74 4.29
CA CYS A 60 -18.38 8.93 5.58
C CYS A 60 -17.72 8.11 6.68
N MET A 61 -17.69 8.66 7.89
CA MET A 61 -17.11 7.99 9.07
C MET A 61 -17.69 6.59 9.31
N CYS A 62 -18.98 6.39 9.01
CA CYS A 62 -19.67 5.10 9.15
C CYS A 62 -19.24 4.01 8.17
N ALA A 63 -18.49 4.34 7.11
CA ALA A 63 -17.91 3.31 6.25
C ALA A 63 -16.86 2.48 7.01
N GLY A 64 -16.33 3.01 8.11
CA GLY A 64 -15.25 2.40 8.87
C GLY A 64 -13.91 2.47 8.15
N LYS A 65 -12.93 1.73 8.68
CA LYS A 65 -11.56 1.73 8.17
C LYS A 65 -11.10 0.36 7.67
N GLU A 66 -10.13 0.38 6.76
CA GLU A 66 -9.45 -0.79 6.22
C GLU A 66 -7.96 -0.68 6.49
N ALA A 67 -7.33 -1.79 6.89
CA ALA A 67 -5.89 -1.86 7.06
C ALA A 67 -5.21 -2.10 5.70
N VAL A 68 -4.22 -1.28 5.38
CA VAL A 68 -3.46 -1.32 4.13
C VAL A 68 -1.98 -1.01 4.41
N ASN A 69 -1.12 -1.28 3.44
CA ASN A 69 0.26 -0.80 3.48
C ASN A 69 0.30 0.73 3.41
N LYS A 70 1.23 1.39 4.12
CA LYS A 70 1.39 2.86 4.13
C LYS A 70 1.63 3.47 2.75
N GLU A 71 2.30 2.77 1.85
CA GLU A 71 2.52 3.21 0.48
C GLU A 71 1.22 3.18 -0.33
N ALA A 72 0.39 2.14 -0.11
CA ALA A 72 -0.95 2.05 -0.69
C ALA A 72 -1.86 3.16 -0.15
N ALA A 73 -1.79 3.45 1.16
CA ALA A 73 -2.53 4.55 1.75
C ALA A 73 -2.19 5.91 1.10
N ALA A 74 -0.90 6.19 0.90
CA ALA A 74 -0.47 7.39 0.20
C ALA A 74 -0.99 7.45 -1.24
N ALA A 75 -0.98 6.31 -1.95
CA ALA A 75 -1.47 6.21 -3.33
C ALA A 75 -3.01 6.31 -3.44
N LEU A 76 -3.75 5.96 -2.39
CA LEU A 76 -5.21 6.05 -2.31
C LEU A 76 -5.71 7.48 -2.08
N GLN A 77 -4.90 8.35 -1.46
CA GLN A 77 -5.28 9.69 -1.05
C GLN A 77 -5.88 10.56 -2.19
N PRO A 78 -5.32 10.58 -3.42
CA PRO A 78 -5.89 11.36 -4.51
C PRO A 78 -7.27 10.85 -4.97
N PHE A 79 -7.49 9.54 -4.97
CA PHE A 79 -8.79 8.94 -5.28
C PHE A 79 -9.83 9.32 -4.22
N PHE A 80 -9.44 9.23 -2.95
CA PHE A 80 -10.28 9.61 -1.82
C PHE A 80 -10.72 11.07 -1.92
N MET A 81 -9.76 11.98 -2.11
CA MET A 81 -10.06 13.42 -2.20
C MET A 81 -10.97 13.74 -3.38
N LYS A 82 -10.68 13.19 -4.57
CA LYS A 82 -11.49 13.40 -5.77
C LYS A 82 -12.95 12.96 -5.58
N GLU A 83 -13.18 11.85 -4.89
CA GLU A 83 -14.53 11.30 -4.71
C GLU A 83 -15.27 11.93 -3.52
N CYS A 84 -14.55 12.26 -2.45
CA CYS A 84 -15.13 12.66 -1.18
C CYS A 84 -15.25 14.16 -0.95
N GLU A 85 -14.64 15.02 -1.78
CA GLU A 85 -14.75 16.48 -1.67
C GLU A 85 -16.22 16.98 -1.66
N ARG A 86 -17.14 16.24 -2.30
CA ARG A 86 -18.56 16.62 -2.44
C ARG A 86 -19.53 15.63 -1.81
N ALA A 87 -19.03 14.64 -1.06
CA ALA A 87 -19.89 13.60 -0.49
C ALA A 87 -20.72 14.17 0.67
N ALA A 88 -22.04 14.01 0.60
CA ALA A 88 -22.93 14.32 1.72
C ALA A 88 -22.91 13.15 2.71
N CYS A 89 -22.38 13.37 3.91
CA CYS A 89 -22.40 12.40 4.99
C CYS A 89 -23.40 12.81 6.06
N THR A 90 -24.21 11.86 6.53
CA THR A 90 -25.06 12.07 7.71
C THR A 90 -24.19 12.09 8.97
N LEU A 91 -24.53 12.94 9.95
CA LEU A 91 -23.78 13.14 11.21
C LEU A 91 -23.85 11.94 12.18
N GLN A 92 -24.15 10.74 11.72
CA GLN A 92 -24.21 9.57 12.60
C GLN A 92 -22.80 9.27 13.12
N MET A 93 -22.65 9.27 14.44
CA MET A 93 -21.39 8.91 15.09
C MET A 93 -21.14 7.42 14.93
N CYS A 94 -20.27 7.05 14.01
CA CYS A 94 -19.83 5.68 13.81
C CYS A 94 -18.33 5.61 14.07
N TYR A 95 -17.97 5.17 15.27
CA TYR A 95 -16.59 4.91 15.64
C TYR A 95 -16.26 3.47 15.29
N VAL A 96 -15.76 3.26 14.08
CA VAL A 96 -15.16 1.97 13.67
C VAL A 96 -13.69 2.21 13.35
N ASP A 97 -12.99 2.79 14.32
CA ASP A 97 -11.53 2.83 14.26
C ASP A 97 -10.98 1.43 14.45
N ILE A 98 -9.83 1.19 13.83
CA ILE A 98 -9.11 -0.06 13.92
C ILE A 98 -7.70 0.20 14.42
N GLU A 99 -7.16 -0.76 15.17
CA GLU A 99 -5.73 -0.91 15.36
C GLU A 99 -5.20 -1.76 14.21
N THR A 100 -4.03 -1.40 13.69
CA THR A 100 -3.41 -2.10 12.56
C THR A 100 -2.18 -2.85 13.01
N SER A 101 -2.00 -4.07 12.50
CA SER A 101 -0.83 -4.90 12.76
C SER A 101 -0.48 -5.70 11.52
N CYS A 102 0.78 -6.11 11.41
CA CYS A 102 1.27 -7.00 10.38
C CYS A 102 1.14 -8.46 10.85
N GLN A 103 0.22 -9.20 10.24
CA GLN A 103 -0.01 -10.60 10.56
C GLN A 103 0.21 -11.46 9.32
N ASN A 104 1.14 -12.41 9.40
CA ASN A 104 1.49 -13.30 8.29
C ASN A 104 1.84 -12.54 6.99
N GLY A 105 2.55 -11.41 7.12
CA GLY A 105 2.94 -10.56 6.00
C GLY A 105 1.80 -9.77 5.38
N THR A 106 0.65 -9.67 6.06
CA THR A 106 -0.52 -8.90 5.62
C THR A 106 -0.99 -7.94 6.72
N CYS A 107 -1.32 -6.71 6.35
CA CYS A 107 -1.92 -5.73 7.23
C CYS A 107 -3.34 -6.13 7.61
N VAL A 108 -3.58 -6.29 8.90
CA VAL A 108 -4.87 -6.66 9.47
C VAL A 108 -5.34 -5.54 10.41
N GLY A 109 -6.62 -5.22 10.31
CA GLY A 109 -7.31 -4.28 11.18
C GLY A 109 -8.15 -5.01 12.22
N THR A 110 -7.96 -4.69 13.49
CA THR A 110 -8.85 -5.15 14.57
C THR A 110 -9.63 -3.97 15.13
N PRO A 111 -10.92 -4.12 15.47
CA PRO A 111 -11.69 -3.04 16.08
C PRO A 111 -10.95 -2.49 17.30
N LYS A 112 -10.77 -1.16 17.34
CA LYS A 112 -10.12 -0.51 18.47
C LYS A 112 -10.91 -0.83 19.75
N PRO A 113 -10.29 -1.37 20.82
CA PRO A 113 -11.00 -1.63 22.06
C PRO A 113 -11.59 -0.33 22.63
N TYR A 114 -12.81 -0.38 23.19
CA TYR A 114 -13.50 0.81 23.73
C TYR A 114 -12.61 1.64 24.66
N LYS A 115 -11.83 0.98 25.52
CA LYS A 115 -10.87 1.60 26.44
C LYS A 115 -9.83 2.50 25.75
N ASN A 116 -9.46 2.21 24.50
CA ASN A 116 -8.43 2.92 23.75
C ASN A 116 -8.97 4.15 23.00
N TYR A 117 -10.29 4.43 23.03
CA TYR A 117 -10.87 5.66 22.48
C TYR A 117 -10.69 6.88 23.39
N PHE A 118 -10.40 6.68 24.68
CA PHE A 118 -10.33 7.75 25.69
C PHE A 118 -8.94 7.95 26.29
N VAL A 119 -7.94 7.20 25.82
CA VAL A 119 -6.55 7.38 26.24
C VAL A 119 -5.99 8.58 25.47
N LYS A 120 -5.71 9.66 26.19
CA LYS A 120 -5.11 10.90 25.69
C LYS A 120 -3.62 10.73 25.41
#